data_AF-A0A6P1MFZ6-F1
#
_entry.id   AF-A0A6P1MFZ6-F1
#
_cell.length_a   1.000
_cell.length_b   1.000
_cell.length_c   1.000
_cell.angle_alpha   90.00
_cell.angle_beta   90.00
_cell.angle_gamma   90.00
#
_symmetry.space_group_name_H-M   'P 1'
#
loop_
_entity.id
_entity.type
_entity.pdbx_description
1 polymer ?
#
loop_
_entity_poly.entity_id
_entity_poly.type
_entity_poly.pdbx_seq_one_letter_code
_entity_poly.pdbx_strand_id
1 'polypeptide(L)'
;MEKIRYYYSAMSKQVFILLLGFLIVTRFALLMQVIIYNLNDYGTKINLVATVVLYLVYLCICIFLFTAYKLFFSEFDEDRMIYHNKLLRKELRVNLNTIEKAHLTKKGIYLYEAAKKEPVFFLPFFRWGVISPVGVDKFYKVLKEKNIKIQKDFTTLPGHGKRWKWVSVIYTCMALYTLAFATQTLSLVVAIFKSH
;
A
#
# COMPACT_ATOMS: atom_id res chain seq x y z
N MET A 1 -21.38 -2.67 -13.73
CA MET A 1 -20.38 -2.03 -12.86
C MET A 1 -19.07 -2.81 -12.79
N GLU A 2 -18.05 -2.30 -13.46
CA GLU A 2 -16.67 -2.81 -13.40
C GLU A 2 -15.86 -2.14 -12.27
N LYS A 3 -14.80 -2.82 -11.79
CA LYS A 3 -13.97 -2.35 -10.66
C LYS A 3 -12.55 -2.02 -11.10
N ILE A 4 -12.09 -0.83 -10.76
CA ILE A 4 -10.68 -0.43 -10.80
C ILE A 4 -10.09 -0.60 -9.39
N ARG A 5 -9.22 -1.59 -9.25
CA ARG A 5 -8.55 -1.91 -7.98
C ARG A 5 -7.15 -1.29 -7.92
N TYR A 6 -6.63 -1.16 -6.71
CA TYR A 6 -5.21 -0.92 -6.47
C TYR A 6 -4.51 -2.24 -6.13
N TYR A 7 -3.25 -2.35 -6.52
CA TYR A 7 -2.37 -3.47 -6.24
C TYR A 7 -1.06 -2.97 -5.66
N TYR A 8 -0.24 -3.89 -5.19
CA TYR A 8 1.12 -3.52 -4.82
C TYR A 8 1.93 -3.09 -6.04
N SER A 9 2.73 -2.04 -5.84
CA SER A 9 3.66 -1.55 -6.86
C SER A 9 4.71 -2.59 -7.24
N ALA A 10 5.12 -3.42 -6.29
CA ALA A 10 6.12 -4.46 -6.47
C ALA A 10 5.92 -5.59 -5.45
N MET A 11 6.16 -6.83 -5.86
CA MET A 11 6.14 -7.99 -4.95
C MET A 11 7.22 -7.87 -3.87
N SER A 12 8.38 -7.29 -4.18
CA SER A 12 9.46 -7.09 -3.19
C SER A 12 9.03 -6.22 -2.00
N LYS A 13 8.13 -5.25 -2.21
CA LYS A 13 7.56 -4.46 -1.12
C LYS A 13 6.70 -5.30 -0.17
N GLN A 14 5.92 -6.25 -0.70
CA GLN A 14 5.13 -7.17 0.13
C GLN A 14 6.04 -8.06 0.97
N VAL A 15 7.04 -8.67 0.33
CA VAL A 15 8.02 -9.54 1.00
C VAL A 15 8.76 -8.78 2.09
N PHE A 16 9.20 -7.55 1.82
CA PHE A 16 9.83 -6.68 2.82
C PHE A 16 8.93 -6.45 4.04
N ILE A 17 7.66 -6.04 3.84
CA ILE A 17 6.74 -5.78 4.95
C ILE A 17 6.47 -7.06 5.77
N LEU A 18 6.34 -8.21 5.11
CA LEU A 18 6.16 -9.50 5.79
C LEU A 18 7.39 -9.87 6.63
N LEU A 19 8.60 -9.73 6.08
CA LEU A 19 9.84 -9.98 6.80
C LEU A 19 10.03 -9.01 7.98
N LEU A 20 9.60 -7.76 7.82
CA LEU A 20 9.65 -6.77 8.89
C LEU A 20 8.67 -7.13 10.02
N GLY A 21 7.46 -7.57 9.68
CA GLY A 21 6.52 -8.15 10.64
C GLY A 21 7.10 -9.37 11.37
N PHE A 22 7.76 -10.27 10.64
CA PHE A 22 8.43 -11.44 11.22
C PHE A 22 9.58 -11.06 12.17
N LEU A 23 10.39 -10.07 11.79
CA LEU A 23 11.45 -9.53 12.63
C LEU A 23 10.89 -8.94 13.95
N ILE A 24 9.78 -8.21 13.89
CA ILE A 24 9.11 -7.64 15.07
C ILE A 24 8.69 -8.77 16.02
N VAL A 25 8.03 -9.82 15.49
CA VAL A 25 7.57 -10.96 16.29
C VAL A 25 8.73 -11.72 16.91
N THR A 26 9.79 -12.01 16.16
CA THR A 26 10.97 -12.72 16.68
C THR A 26 11.73 -11.90 17.71
N ARG A 27 11.85 -10.58 17.52
CA ARG A 27 12.43 -9.67 18.52
C ARG A 27 11.60 -9.62 19.80
N PHE A 28 10.28 -9.59 19.67
CA PHE A 28 9.39 -9.66 20.82
C PHE A 28 9.54 -10.99 21.58
N ALA A 29 9.59 -12.12 20.87
CA ALA A 29 9.84 -13.43 21.49
C ALA A 29 11.17 -13.48 22.24
N LEU A 30 12.24 -12.94 21.65
CA LEU A 30 13.56 -12.84 22.29
C LEU A 30 13.49 -12.04 23.60
N LEU A 31 12.82 -10.88 23.57
CA LEU A 31 12.63 -10.06 24.76
C LEU A 31 11.88 -10.84 25.85
N MET A 32 10.80 -11.53 25.49
CA MET A 32 10.04 -12.32 26.46
C MET A 32 10.89 -13.42 27.10
N GLN A 33 11.72 -14.11 26.32
CA GLN A 33 12.66 -15.10 26.87
C GLN A 33 13.68 -14.48 27.82
N VAL A 34 14.29 -13.35 27.46
CA VAL A 34 15.25 -12.64 28.32
C VAL A 34 14.62 -12.29 29.68
N ILE A 35 13.34 -11.90 29.68
CA ILE A 35 12.61 -11.56 30.90
C ILE A 35 12.24 -12.82 31.70
N ILE A 36 11.68 -13.84 31.04
CA ILE A 36 11.20 -15.07 31.71
C ILE A 36 12.37 -15.84 32.35
N TYR A 37 13.50 -15.95 31.65
CA TYR A 37 14.70 -16.61 32.17
C TYR A 37 15.57 -15.70 33.04
N ASN A 38 15.12 -14.47 33.32
CA ASN A 38 15.82 -13.43 34.08
C ASN A 38 17.31 -13.28 33.69
N LEU A 39 17.59 -13.26 32.40
CA LEU A 39 18.97 -13.13 31.90
C LEU A 39 19.51 -11.73 32.28
N ASN A 40 20.60 -11.68 33.05
CA ASN A 40 21.28 -10.44 33.46
C ASN A 40 20.40 -9.40 34.19
N ASP A 41 19.39 -9.87 34.93
CA ASP A 41 18.41 -9.02 35.65
C ASP A 41 17.72 -7.96 34.77
N TYR A 42 17.65 -8.21 33.45
CA TYR A 42 17.12 -7.25 32.48
C TYR A 42 15.65 -6.90 32.74
N GLY A 43 14.89 -7.82 33.36
CA GLY A 43 13.48 -7.61 33.71
C GLY A 43 13.27 -6.44 34.68
N THR A 44 14.27 -6.08 35.48
CA THR A 44 14.18 -4.95 36.44
C THR A 44 14.56 -3.60 35.83
N LYS A 45 15.23 -3.61 34.66
CA LYS A 45 15.77 -2.41 34.01
C LYS A 45 14.88 -1.89 32.88
N ILE A 46 13.89 -2.66 32.45
CA ILE A 46 13.00 -2.31 31.33
C ILE A 46 11.58 -2.03 31.82
N ASN A 47 10.97 -0.98 31.28
CA ASN A 47 9.53 -0.79 31.39
C ASN A 47 8.79 -1.75 30.44
N LEU A 48 8.47 -2.94 30.96
CA LEU A 48 7.85 -4.02 30.19
C LEU A 48 6.58 -3.59 29.46
N VAL A 49 5.69 -2.86 30.13
CA VAL A 49 4.41 -2.42 29.58
C VAL A 49 4.64 -1.52 28.37
N ALA A 50 5.51 -0.52 28.50
CA ALA A 50 5.83 0.38 27.40
C ALA A 50 6.45 -0.38 26.21
N THR A 51 7.33 -1.35 26.48
CA THR A 51 7.97 -2.14 25.42
C THR A 51 6.97 -3.03 24.70
N VAL A 52 6.06 -3.72 25.40
CA VAL A 52 5.01 -4.54 24.78
C VAL A 52 4.11 -3.69 23.89
N VAL A 53 3.66 -2.53 24.39
CA VAL A 53 2.83 -1.59 23.61
C VAL A 53 3.56 -1.14 22.35
N LEU A 54 4.86 -0.84 22.45
CA LEU A 54 5.66 -0.43 21.29
C LEU A 54 5.70 -1.51 20.20
N TYR A 55 5.96 -2.77 20.57
CA TYR A 55 5.96 -3.89 19.60
C TYR A 55 4.59 -4.10 18.96
N LEU A 56 3.50 -3.96 19.72
CA LEU A 56 2.14 -4.02 19.19
C LEU A 56 1.87 -2.90 18.17
N VAL A 57 2.29 -1.66 18.48
CA VAL A 57 2.17 -0.52 17.56
C VAL A 57 2.92 -0.79 16.26
N TYR A 58 4.16 -1.30 16.33
CA TYR A 58 4.92 -1.66 15.14
C TYR A 58 4.24 -2.76 14.31
N LEU A 59 3.68 -3.78 14.96
CA LEU A 59 2.93 -4.83 14.27
C LEU A 59 1.67 -4.28 13.58
N CYS A 60 0.91 -3.42 14.26
CA CYS A 60 -0.26 -2.76 13.71
C CYS A 60 0.09 -1.89 12.49
N ILE A 61 1.20 -1.15 12.54
CA ILE A 61 1.70 -0.37 11.40
C ILE A 61 2.02 -1.29 10.23
N CYS A 62 2.70 -2.43 10.46
CA CYS A 62 3.00 -3.40 9.40
C CYS A 62 1.73 -3.97 8.76
N ILE A 63 0.75 -4.37 9.58
CA ILE A 63 -0.53 -4.89 9.09
C ILE A 63 -1.28 -3.82 8.29
N PHE A 64 -1.29 -2.58 8.78
CA PHE A 64 -1.90 -1.45 8.08
C PHE A 64 -1.23 -1.20 6.74
N LEU A 65 0.10 -1.06 6.70
CA LEU A 65 0.85 -0.91 5.45
C LEU A 65 0.62 -2.10 4.50
N PHE A 66 0.42 -3.30 5.07
CA PHE A 66 0.18 -4.50 4.29
C PHE A 66 -1.22 -4.51 3.62
N THR A 67 -2.21 -3.85 4.22
CA THR A 67 -3.62 -3.94 3.82
C THR A 67 -4.22 -2.63 3.31
N ALA A 68 -3.56 -1.49 3.53
CA ALA A 68 -4.10 -0.15 3.27
C ALA A 68 -4.57 0.06 1.82
N TYR A 69 -3.88 -0.48 0.83
CA TYR A 69 -4.28 -0.33 -0.58
C TYR A 69 -5.66 -0.94 -0.89
N LYS A 70 -6.09 -1.98 -0.15
CA LYS A 70 -7.40 -2.62 -0.32
C LYS A 70 -8.57 -1.73 0.14
N LEU A 71 -8.28 -0.68 0.91
CA LEU A 71 -9.28 0.26 1.41
C LEU A 71 -9.74 1.26 0.34
N PHE A 72 -9.04 1.31 -0.79
CA PHE A 72 -9.35 2.20 -1.90
C PHE A 72 -9.70 1.36 -3.13
N PHE A 73 -10.76 1.73 -3.83
CA PHE A 73 -11.10 1.19 -5.13
C PHE A 73 -12.07 2.14 -5.83
N SER A 74 -12.20 2.00 -7.13
CA SER A 74 -13.21 2.72 -7.90
C SER A 74 -14.11 1.74 -8.63
N GLU A 75 -15.37 2.10 -8.76
CA GLU A 75 -16.37 1.41 -9.54
C GLU A 75 -16.81 2.32 -10.68
N PHE A 76 -16.97 1.78 -11.87
CA PHE A 76 -17.51 2.53 -12.98
C PHE A 76 -18.51 1.67 -13.75
N ASP A 77 -19.45 2.37 -14.37
CA ASP A 77 -20.34 1.85 -15.39
C ASP A 77 -20.31 2.78 -16.58
N GLU A 78 -21.18 2.55 -17.55
CA GLU A 78 -21.36 3.47 -18.68
C GLU A 78 -21.70 4.87 -18.17
N ASP A 79 -22.66 5.05 -17.26
CA ASP A 79 -23.14 6.39 -16.90
C ASP A 79 -22.46 7.04 -15.69
N ARG A 80 -21.77 6.28 -14.84
CA ARG A 80 -21.29 6.82 -13.56
C ARG A 80 -19.96 6.23 -13.13
N MET A 81 -19.21 7.05 -12.40
CA MET A 81 -17.98 6.64 -11.75
C MET A 81 -18.05 6.97 -10.25
N ILE A 82 -17.62 6.01 -9.44
CA ILE A 82 -17.63 6.08 -7.98
C ILE A 82 -16.23 5.76 -7.46
N TYR A 83 -15.66 6.66 -6.67
CA TYR A 83 -14.44 6.42 -5.90
C TYR A 83 -14.80 6.11 -4.46
N HIS A 84 -14.37 4.95 -3.97
CA HIS A 84 -14.58 4.53 -2.59
C HIS A 84 -13.29 4.70 -1.80
N ASN A 85 -13.39 5.43 -0.68
CA ASN A 85 -12.37 5.53 0.35
C ASN A 85 -12.93 4.93 1.65
N LYS A 86 -12.70 3.63 1.86
CA LYS A 86 -13.15 2.93 3.07
C LYS A 86 -12.44 3.41 4.32
N LEU A 87 -11.22 3.95 4.20
CA LEU A 87 -10.46 4.46 5.35
C LEU A 87 -11.16 5.67 5.98
N LEU A 88 -11.65 6.61 5.17
CA LEU A 88 -12.38 7.79 5.63
C LEU A 88 -13.91 7.64 5.58
N ARG A 89 -14.42 6.46 5.17
CA ARG A 89 -15.84 6.21 4.90
C ARG A 89 -16.47 7.25 3.95
N LYS A 90 -15.69 7.71 2.97
CA LYS A 90 -16.13 8.70 1.98
C LYS A 90 -16.28 8.05 0.61
N GLU A 91 -17.32 8.45 -0.09
CA GLU A 91 -17.55 8.09 -1.49
C GLU A 91 -17.69 9.37 -2.32
N LEU A 92 -17.01 9.41 -3.46
CA LEU A 92 -17.16 10.47 -4.43
C LEU A 92 -17.82 9.87 -5.67
N ARG A 93 -18.92 10.46 -6.14
CA ARG A 93 -19.68 9.98 -7.29
C ARG A 93 -19.74 11.06 -8.34
N VAL A 94 -19.58 10.67 -9.60
CA VAL A 94 -19.70 11.58 -10.75
C VAL A 94 -20.46 10.90 -11.87
N ASN A 95 -21.32 11.66 -12.55
CA ASN A 95 -22.01 11.20 -13.75
C ASN A 95 -21.09 11.45 -14.96
N LEU A 96 -20.86 10.43 -15.78
CA LEU A 96 -19.99 10.53 -16.95
C LEU A 96 -20.65 11.30 -18.09
N ASN A 97 -21.98 11.43 -18.10
CA ASN A 97 -22.72 12.16 -19.13
C ASN A 97 -22.53 13.69 -19.05
N THR A 98 -22.10 14.22 -17.90
CA THR A 98 -21.80 15.65 -17.74
C THR A 98 -20.34 16.00 -18.05
N ILE A 99 -19.49 14.99 -18.27
CA ILE A 99 -18.05 15.15 -18.45
C ILE A 99 -17.74 15.38 -19.93
N GLU A 100 -17.00 16.46 -20.23
CA GLU A 100 -16.56 16.76 -21.60
C GLU A 100 -15.09 16.45 -21.83
N LYS A 101 -14.27 16.54 -20.78
CA LYS A 101 -12.82 16.38 -20.88
C LYS A 101 -12.26 15.51 -19.77
N ALA A 102 -11.38 14.58 -20.15
CA ALA A 102 -10.57 13.78 -19.25
C ALA A 102 -9.09 14.10 -19.43
N HIS A 103 -8.40 14.49 -18.36
CA HIS A 103 -6.97 14.76 -18.36
C HIS A 103 -6.22 13.67 -17.58
N LEU A 104 -5.51 12.82 -18.31
CA LEU A 104 -4.68 11.75 -17.77
C LEU A 104 -3.28 12.29 -17.51
N THR A 105 -3.00 12.61 -16.25
CA THR A 105 -1.71 13.11 -15.80
C THR A 105 -0.86 12.00 -15.16
N LYS A 106 0.38 12.32 -14.77
CA LYS A 106 1.24 11.38 -14.04
C LYS A 106 0.73 10.98 -12.65
N LYS A 107 -0.17 11.77 -12.05
CA LYS A 107 -0.71 11.52 -10.69
C LYS A 107 -2.04 10.76 -10.71
N GLY A 108 -2.80 10.85 -11.79
CA GLY A 108 -4.15 10.32 -11.88
C GLY A 108 -4.94 10.89 -13.05
N ILE A 109 -6.22 10.54 -13.10
CA ILE A 109 -7.20 11.01 -14.09
C ILE A 109 -8.05 12.09 -13.47
N TYR A 110 -8.08 13.27 -14.10
CA TYR A 110 -8.97 14.35 -13.74
C TYR A 110 -10.12 14.42 -14.75
N LEU A 111 -11.35 14.54 -14.27
CA LEU A 111 -12.55 14.70 -15.10
C LEU A 111 -13.11 16.11 -14.92
N TYR A 112 -13.43 16.75 -16.05
CA TYR A 112 -13.90 18.14 -16.11
C TYR A 112 -15.27 18.20 -16.79
N GLU A 113 -16.16 19.00 -16.22
CA GLU A 113 -17.43 19.42 -16.82
C GLU A 113 -17.23 20.68 -17.66
N ALA A 114 -18.02 20.86 -18.72
CA ALA A 114 -17.96 21.99 -19.66
C ALA A 114 -17.85 23.36 -18.98
N ALA A 115 -18.67 23.55 -17.94
CA ALA A 115 -18.88 24.84 -17.29
C ALA A 115 -17.86 25.14 -16.18
N LYS A 116 -17.03 24.16 -15.76
CA LYS A 116 -16.15 24.29 -14.60
C LYS A 116 -14.69 24.22 -15.01
N LYS A 117 -13.91 25.20 -14.54
CA LYS A 117 -12.44 25.22 -14.70
C LYS A 117 -11.75 24.21 -13.79
N GLU A 118 -12.40 23.82 -12.69
CA GLU A 118 -11.85 22.86 -11.72
C GLU A 118 -12.32 21.43 -12.01
N PRO A 119 -11.47 20.42 -11.71
CA PRO A 119 -11.83 19.03 -11.91
C PRO A 119 -12.91 18.61 -10.91
N VAL A 120 -14.02 18.10 -11.41
CA VAL A 120 -15.16 17.62 -10.60
C VAL A 120 -14.83 16.28 -9.95
N PHE A 121 -13.92 15.52 -10.55
CA PHE A 121 -13.50 14.23 -10.05
C PHE A 121 -12.03 13.96 -10.30
N PHE A 122 -11.37 13.32 -9.33
CA PHE A 122 -9.98 12.90 -9.43
C PHE A 122 -9.83 11.43 -9.05
N LEU A 123 -9.35 10.63 -10.01
CA LEU A 123 -8.93 9.25 -9.81
C LEU A 123 -7.41 9.18 -9.63
N PRO A 124 -6.89 8.99 -8.41
CA PRO A 124 -5.45 8.87 -8.19
C PRO A 124 -4.91 7.55 -8.72
N PHE A 125 -3.75 7.58 -9.39
CA PHE A 125 -3.03 6.36 -9.76
C PHE A 125 -2.29 5.70 -8.60
N PHE A 126 -1.97 6.48 -7.57
CA PHE A 126 -1.23 6.01 -6.39
C PHE A 126 -2.04 6.23 -5.11
N ARG A 127 -2.43 5.13 -4.45
CA ARG A 127 -3.12 5.13 -3.14
C ARG A 127 -2.69 3.92 -2.32
N TRP A 128 -1.58 4.05 -1.58
CA TRP A 128 -0.92 2.95 -0.85
C TRP A 128 -0.49 1.74 -1.71
N GLY A 129 -0.74 1.83 -3.02
CA GLY A 129 -0.48 0.89 -4.08
C GLY A 129 -0.63 1.61 -5.43
N VAL A 130 -0.59 0.84 -6.52
CA VAL A 130 -0.69 1.31 -7.90
C VAL A 130 -2.01 0.84 -8.50
N ILE A 131 -2.65 1.71 -9.26
CA ILE A 131 -3.92 1.42 -9.94
C ILE A 131 -3.79 0.27 -10.95
N SER A 132 -4.86 -0.50 -11.14
CA SER A 132 -4.90 -1.56 -12.13
C SER A 132 -4.76 -1.02 -13.56
N PRO A 133 -3.78 -1.49 -14.36
CA PRO A 133 -3.71 -1.12 -15.77
C PRO A 133 -4.94 -1.60 -16.55
N VAL A 134 -5.38 -2.84 -16.31
CA VAL A 134 -6.59 -3.42 -16.93
C VAL A 134 -7.83 -2.59 -16.61
N GLY A 135 -8.00 -2.20 -15.34
CA GLY A 135 -9.14 -1.37 -14.94
C GLY A 135 -9.13 0.02 -15.59
N VAL A 136 -7.95 0.64 -15.70
CA VAL A 136 -7.79 1.94 -16.38
C VAL A 136 -8.01 1.82 -17.89
N ASP A 137 -7.54 0.76 -18.53
CA ASP A 137 -7.71 0.54 -19.97
C ASP A 137 -9.19 0.34 -20.33
N LYS A 138 -9.94 -0.40 -19.51
CA LYS A 138 -11.39 -0.54 -19.69
C LYS A 138 -12.13 0.79 -19.48
N PHE A 139 -11.78 1.53 -18.44
CA PHE A 139 -12.34 2.86 -18.21
C PHE A 139 -12.04 3.82 -19.37
N TYR A 140 -10.83 3.76 -19.92
CA TYR A 140 -10.44 4.55 -21.08
C TYR A 140 -11.26 4.23 -22.33
N LYS A 141 -11.68 2.97 -22.53
CA LYS A 141 -12.61 2.60 -23.62
C LYS A 141 -13.98 3.27 -23.44
N VAL A 142 -14.55 3.22 -22.23
CA VAL A 142 -15.83 3.89 -21.92
C VAL A 142 -15.76 5.40 -22.18
N LEU A 143 -14.66 6.06 -21.79
CA LEU A 143 -14.47 7.48 -22.06
C LEU A 143 -14.44 7.79 -23.57
N LYS A 144 -13.83 6.91 -24.38
CA LYS A 144 -13.79 7.05 -25.84
C LYS A 144 -15.15 6.84 -26.48
N GLU A 145 -15.89 5.82 -26.04
CA GLU A 145 -17.23 5.50 -26.55
C GLU A 145 -18.20 6.66 -26.33
N LYS A 146 -18.05 7.40 -25.22
CA LYS A 146 -18.81 8.63 -24.95
C LYS A 146 -18.30 9.90 -25.64
N ASN A 147 -17.33 9.80 -26.55
CA ASN A 147 -16.73 10.94 -27.24
C ASN A 147 -16.16 12.03 -26.30
N ILE A 148 -15.72 11.65 -25.10
CA ILE A 148 -15.09 12.58 -24.15
C ILE A 148 -13.71 12.96 -24.67
N LYS A 149 -13.33 14.24 -24.61
CA LYS A 149 -12.01 14.72 -25.08
C LYS A 149 -10.92 14.25 -24.12
N ILE A 150 -10.01 13.40 -24.59
CA ILE A 150 -8.95 12.84 -23.75
C ILE A 150 -7.60 13.51 -24.02
N GLN A 151 -7.03 14.13 -22.98
CA GLN A 151 -5.66 14.64 -22.99
C GLN A 151 -4.77 13.72 -22.15
N LYS A 152 -3.64 13.26 -22.69
CA LYS A 152 -2.74 12.31 -22.01
C LYS A 152 -1.31 12.86 -21.92
N ASP A 153 -0.78 12.97 -20.72
CA ASP A 153 0.56 13.53 -20.47
C ASP A 153 1.68 12.47 -20.33
N PHE A 154 1.34 11.19 -20.53
CA PHE A 154 2.28 10.09 -20.36
C PHE A 154 2.12 9.04 -21.45
N THR A 155 3.24 8.45 -21.87
CA THR A 155 3.25 7.32 -22.81
C THR A 155 2.91 6.02 -22.08
N THR A 156 3.55 5.78 -20.94
CA THR A 156 3.38 4.58 -20.10
C THR A 156 2.65 4.91 -18.80
N LEU A 157 1.76 4.01 -18.35
CA LEU A 157 0.98 4.20 -17.13
C LEU A 157 1.93 4.40 -15.92
N PRO A 158 1.80 5.52 -15.17
CA PRO A 158 2.61 5.76 -13.99
C PRO A 158 2.49 4.60 -13.00
N GLY A 159 3.63 4.10 -12.52
CA GLY A 159 3.70 2.90 -11.67
C GLY A 159 4.28 1.68 -12.39
N HIS A 160 4.30 1.67 -13.73
CA HIS A 160 4.74 0.51 -14.53
C HIS A 160 5.98 0.77 -15.42
N GLY A 161 6.55 1.97 -15.36
CA GLY A 161 7.74 2.34 -16.14
C GLY A 161 9.07 1.85 -15.53
N LYS A 162 10.17 2.00 -16.29
CA LYS A 162 11.54 1.59 -15.87
C LYS A 162 11.97 2.13 -14.51
N ARG A 163 11.59 3.36 -14.15
CA ARG A 163 11.92 3.99 -12.85
C ARG A 163 11.38 3.21 -11.65
N TRP A 164 10.23 2.53 -11.80
CA TRP A 164 9.63 1.73 -10.74
C TRP A 164 10.35 0.39 -10.52
N LYS A 165 11.17 -0.07 -11.48
CA LYS A 165 12.05 -1.23 -11.28
C LYS A 165 13.10 -0.96 -10.21
N TRP A 166 13.67 0.26 -10.16
CA TRP A 166 14.62 0.65 -9.12
C TRP A 166 14.00 0.64 -7.72
N VAL A 167 12.76 1.10 -7.61
CA VAL A 167 12.00 1.00 -6.35
C VAL A 167 11.90 -0.46 -5.90
N SER A 168 11.62 -1.38 -6.83
CA SER A 168 11.59 -2.82 -6.53
C SER A 168 12.93 -3.33 -6.00
N VAL A 169 14.06 -2.91 -6.60
CA VAL A 169 15.41 -3.30 -6.18
C VAL A 169 15.72 -2.83 -4.76
N ILE A 170 15.40 -1.57 -4.43
CA ILE A 170 15.60 -1.03 -3.08
C ILE A 170 14.84 -1.86 -2.05
N TYR A 171 13.56 -2.17 -2.31
CA TYR A 171 12.78 -3.01 -1.41
C TYR A 171 13.35 -4.43 -1.28
N THR A 172 13.93 -4.99 -2.35
CA THR A 172 14.62 -6.28 -2.27
C THR A 172 15.84 -6.21 -1.36
N CYS A 173 16.68 -5.17 -1.47
CA CYS A 173 17.82 -4.98 -0.58
C CYS A 173 17.37 -4.84 0.88
N MET A 174 16.33 -4.05 1.14
CA MET A 174 15.76 -3.90 2.48
C MET A 174 15.18 -5.22 3.01
N ALA A 175 14.53 -6.01 2.15
CA ALA A 175 14.04 -7.35 2.50
C ALA A 175 15.18 -8.28 2.90
N LEU A 176 16.26 -8.33 2.13
CA LEU A 176 17.43 -9.17 2.44
C LEU A 176 18.12 -8.73 3.74
N TYR A 177 18.27 -7.43 3.95
CA TYR A 177 18.79 -6.90 5.20
C TYR A 177 17.91 -7.33 6.39
N THR A 178 16.60 -7.10 6.29
CA THR A 178 15.64 -7.47 7.33
C THR A 178 15.65 -8.97 7.61
N LEU A 179 15.77 -9.79 6.55
CA LEU A 179 15.90 -11.24 6.67
C LEU A 179 17.14 -11.60 7.50
N ALA A 180 18.32 -11.06 7.17
CA ALA A 180 19.55 -11.37 7.91
C ALA A 180 19.41 -11.08 9.41
N PHE A 181 18.82 -9.94 9.78
CA PHE A 181 18.55 -9.60 11.19
C PHE A 181 17.52 -10.52 11.82
N ALA A 182 16.48 -10.92 11.07
CA ALA A 182 15.46 -11.83 11.57
C ALA A 182 16.05 -13.22 11.84
N THR A 183 16.90 -13.73 10.95
CA THR A 183 17.58 -15.02 11.13
C THR A 183 18.49 -15.00 12.35
N GLN A 184 19.30 -13.94 12.52
CA GLN A 184 20.16 -13.80 13.69
C GLN A 184 19.35 -13.76 14.99
N THR A 185 18.26 -12.98 15.00
CA THR A 185 17.36 -12.88 16.16
C THR A 185 16.73 -14.23 16.48
N LEU A 186 16.22 -14.93 15.45
CA LEU A 186 15.62 -16.25 15.61
C LEU A 186 16.62 -17.28 16.14
N SER A 187 17.86 -17.27 15.64
CA SER A 187 18.91 -18.16 16.15
C SER A 187 19.17 -17.94 17.64
N LEU A 188 19.18 -16.70 18.12
CA LEU A 188 19.28 -16.40 19.55
C LEU A 188 18.08 -16.90 20.33
N VAL A 189 16.86 -16.72 19.80
CA VAL A 189 15.64 -17.23 20.43
C VAL A 189 15.70 -18.75 20.61
N VAL A 190 16.14 -19.47 19.57
CA VAL A 190 16.29 -20.93 19.61
C VAL A 190 17.41 -21.35 20.55
N ALA A 191 18.54 -20.64 20.55
CA ALA A 191 19.67 -20.95 21.43
C ALA A 191 19.28 -20.81 22.91
N ILE A 192 18.64 -19.70 23.29
CA ILE A 192 18.19 -19.46 24.66
C ILE A 192 17.14 -20.50 25.08
N PHE A 193 16.20 -20.82 24.18
CA PHE A 193 15.20 -21.86 24.45
C PHE A 193 15.78 -23.27 24.61
N LYS A 194 16.93 -23.56 23.99
CA LYS A 194 17.61 -24.86 24.14
C LYS A 194 18.50 -24.92 25.38
N SER A 195 18.99 -23.78 25.86
CA SER A 195 19.87 -23.71 27.03
C SER A 195 19.12 -23.73 28.38
N HIS A 196 17.78 -23.64 28.35
CA HIS A 196 16.90 -23.63 29.52
C HIS A 196 15.74 -24.58 29.32
#